data_AF-A0A1H9RLZ4-F1
#
_entry.id   AF-A0A1H9RLZ4-F1
#
_cell.length_a   1.000
_cell.length_b   1.000
_cell.length_c   1.000
_cell.angle_alpha   90.00
_cell.angle_beta   90.00
_cell.angle_gamma   90.00
#
_symmetry.space_group_name_H-M   'P 1'
#
loop_
_entity.id
_entity.type
_entity.pdbx_description
1 polymer ?
#
loop_
_entity_poly.entity_id
_entity_poly.type
_entity_poly.pdbx_seq_one_letter_code
_entity_poly.pdbx_strand_id
1 'polypeptide(L)'
;MQTRHPLIAFYIRSCLLGFALAAVFTGGVLWLDVGHLRHLVTNVDGGFLALFLLWAFNGIVFSGAQATVSVLLMAEDMPADRGPRGGTTVPIPVRVDGRPTSRRA
;
A
#
# COMPACT_ATOMS: atom_id res chain seq x y z
N MET A 1 -5.74 4.38 -24.77
CA MET A 1 -6.12 5.34 -23.71
C MET A 1 -5.30 5.03 -22.47
N GLN A 2 -4.20 5.78 -22.30
CA GLN A 2 -3.17 5.55 -21.29
C GLN A 2 -3.29 6.68 -20.26
N THR A 3 -3.95 6.45 -19.13
CA THR A 3 -4.03 7.43 -18.03
C THR A 3 -2.87 7.18 -17.08
N ARG A 4 -1.82 7.97 -17.29
CA ARG A 4 -0.45 7.77 -16.76
C ARG A 4 -0.28 8.29 -15.33
N HIS A 5 -0.97 7.69 -14.35
CA HIS A 5 -0.62 7.84 -12.94
C HIS A 5 -0.60 6.48 -12.21
N PRO A 6 0.49 5.71 -12.33
CA PRO A 6 0.60 4.37 -11.71
C PRO A 6 0.41 4.41 -10.19
N LEU A 7 0.79 5.53 -9.56
CA LEU A 7 0.67 5.76 -8.12
C LEU A 7 -0.79 5.92 -7.68
N ILE A 8 -1.60 6.67 -8.44
CA ILE A 8 -3.01 6.94 -8.10
C ILE A 8 -3.82 5.64 -8.23
N ALA A 9 -3.60 4.87 -9.29
CA ALA A 9 -4.28 3.59 -9.48
C ALA A 9 -3.95 2.57 -8.37
N PHE A 10 -2.69 2.54 -7.94
CA PHE A 10 -2.24 1.70 -6.82
C PHE A 10 -2.87 2.13 -5.48
N TYR A 11 -2.91 3.44 -5.22
CA TYR A 11 -3.58 4.00 -4.03
C TYR A 11 -5.06 3.66 -4.00
N ILE A 12 -5.79 3.89 -5.10
CA ILE A 12 -7.23 3.59 -5.20
C ILE A 12 -7.49 2.10 -4.96
N ARG A 13 -6.67 1.21 -5.53
CA ARG A 13 -6.81 -0.24 -5.29
C ARG A 13 -6.60 -0.61 -3.82
N SER A 14 -5.65 0.04 -3.14
CA SER A 14 -5.40 -0.14 -1.71
C SER A 14 -6.59 0.32 -0.87
N CYS A 15 -7.17 1.48 -1.20
CA CYS A 15 -8.37 2.00 -0.55
C CYS A 15 -9.57 1.05 -0.73
N LEU A 16 -9.79 0.57 -1.96
CA LEU A 16 -10.87 -0.36 -2.27
C LEU A 16 -10.72 -1.68 -1.49
N LEU A 17 -9.50 -2.20 -1.36
CA LEU A 17 -9.22 -3.39 -0.57
C LEU A 17 -9.55 -3.17 0.91
N GLY A 18 -9.16 -2.02 1.47
CA GLY A 18 -9.50 -1.63 2.84
C GLY A 18 -11.02 -1.50 3.06
N PHE A 19 -11.73 -0.90 2.10
CA PHE A 19 -13.18 -0.75 2.18
C PHE A 19 -13.93 -2.09 2.06
N ALA A 20 -13.42 -3.01 1.24
CA ALA A 20 -13.95 -4.37 1.13
C ALA A 20 -13.77 -5.15 2.46
N LEU A 21 -12.59 -5.07 3.07
CA LEU A 21 -12.33 -5.65 4.39
C LEU A 21 -13.24 -5.04 5.46
N ALA A 22 -13.47 -3.73 5.41
CA ALA A 22 -14.39 -3.05 6.32
C ALA A 22 -15.84 -3.51 6.18
N ALA A 23 -16.30 -3.84 4.97
CA ALA A 23 -17.64 -4.40 4.75
C ALA A 23 -17.78 -5.77 5.42
N VAL A 24 -16.75 -6.63 5.30
CA VAL A 24 -16.72 -7.94 5.97
C VAL A 24 -16.69 -7.77 7.49
N PHE A 25 -15.85 -6.88 8.02
CA PHE A 25 -15.77 -6.59 9.44
C PHE A 25 -17.11 -6.06 9.99
N THR A 26 -17.69 -5.05 9.33
CA THR A 26 -18.97 -4.46 9.73
C THR A 26 -20.09 -5.50 9.67
N GLY A 27 -20.12 -6.34 8.62
CA GLY A 27 -21.05 -7.46 8.53
C GLY A 27 -20.89 -8.45 9.68
N GLY A 28 -19.65 -8.76 10.07
CA GLY A 28 -19.35 -9.60 11.25
C GLY A 28 -19.83 -8.99 12.57
N VAL A 29 -19.66 -7.68 12.76
CA VAL A 29 -20.16 -6.94 13.94
C VAL A 29 -21.68 -7.02 14.04
N LEU A 30 -22.39 -6.83 12.92
CA LEU A 30 -23.85 -6.99 12.86
C LEU A 30 -24.28 -8.44 13.04
N TRP A 31 -23.53 -9.41 12.49
CA TRP A 31 -23.84 -10.83 12.60
C TRP A 31 -23.78 -11.31 14.06
N LEU A 32 -22.72 -10.92 14.77
CA LEU A 32 -22.48 -11.30 16.17
C LEU A 32 -23.30 -10.45 17.16
N ASP A 33 -24.08 -9.50 16.67
CA ASP A 33 -24.87 -8.55 17.45
C ASP A 33 -24.06 -7.91 18.61
N VAL A 34 -22.85 -7.46 18.28
CA VAL A 34 -21.95 -6.84 19.26
C VAL A 34 -22.68 -5.66 19.90
N GLY A 35 -22.89 -5.68 21.21
CA GLY A 35 -23.55 -4.59 21.93
C GLY A 35 -25.01 -4.31 21.51
N HIS A 36 -25.75 -5.30 21.00
CA HIS A 36 -27.12 -5.12 20.48
C HIS A 36 -27.22 -4.16 19.27
N LEU A 37 -26.10 -3.91 18.57
CA LEU A 37 -26.04 -3.02 17.42
C LEU A 37 -26.93 -3.47 16.26
N ARG A 38 -27.12 -4.77 16.06
CA ARG A 38 -28.01 -5.27 15.00
C ARG A 38 -29.43 -4.81 15.27
N HIS A 39 -29.89 -4.98 16.52
CA HIS A 39 -31.22 -4.55 16.93
C HIS A 39 -31.39 -3.02 16.84
N LEU A 40 -30.35 -2.26 17.19
CA LEU A 40 -30.35 -0.80 17.06
C LEU A 40 -30.45 -0.35 15.60
N VAL A 41 -29.67 -0.96 14.71
CA VAL A 41 -29.69 -0.64 13.28
C VAL A 41 -31.02 -1.04 12.63
N THR A 42 -31.66 -2.13 13.06
CA THR A 42 -32.92 -2.58 12.42
C THR A 42 -34.18 -1.87 12.90
N ASN A 43 -34.19 -1.29 14.10
CA ASN A 43 -35.42 -0.77 14.72
C ASN A 43 -35.51 0.76 14.78
N VAL A 44 -34.50 1.49 14.32
CA VAL A 44 -34.53 2.96 14.26
C VAL A 44 -34.79 3.41 12.83
N ASP A 45 -35.58 4.47 12.65
CA ASP A 45 -35.93 5.04 11.33
C ASP A 45 -34.68 5.42 10.49
N GLY A 46 -33.55 5.66 11.16
CA GLY A 46 -32.24 5.94 10.54
C GLY A 46 -31.33 4.72 10.36
N GLY A 47 -31.84 3.50 10.45
CA GLY A 47 -31.05 2.27 10.46
C GLY A 47 -30.06 2.13 9.30
N PHE A 48 -30.51 2.45 8.08
CA PHE A 48 -29.66 2.42 6.90
C PHE A 48 -28.53 3.44 6.96
N LEU A 49 -28.80 4.64 7.48
CA LEU A 49 -27.78 5.66 7.70
C LEU A 49 -26.79 5.23 8.78
N ALA A 50 -27.26 4.61 9.86
CA ALA A 50 -26.39 4.06 10.90
C ALA A 50 -25.47 2.96 10.36
N LEU A 51 -25.99 2.05 9.53
CA LEU A 51 -25.20 1.02 8.86
C LEU A 51 -24.17 1.64 7.91
N PHE A 52 -24.58 2.63 7.11
CA PHE A 52 -23.68 3.34 6.21
C PHE A 52 -22.57 4.05 6.97
N LEU A 53 -22.89 4.78 8.04
CA LEU A 53 -21.90 5.47 8.86
C LEU A 53 -20.95 4.49 9.54
N LEU A 54 -21.48 3.41 10.13
CA LEU A 54 -20.67 2.36 10.73
C LEU A 54 -19.68 1.78 9.71
N TRP A 55 -20.16 1.42 8.53
CA TRP A 55 -19.32 0.89 7.46
C TRP A 55 -18.32 1.93 6.94
N ALA A 56 -18.75 3.17 6.71
CA ALA A 56 -17.90 4.23 6.14
C ALA A 56 -16.80 4.66 7.11
N PHE A 57 -17.13 4.86 8.40
CA PHE A 57 -16.13 5.22 9.41
C PHE A 57 -15.10 4.10 9.61
N ASN A 58 -15.54 2.84 9.70
CA ASN A 58 -14.62 1.71 9.74
C ASN A 58 -13.83 1.59 8.43
N GLY A 59 -14.48 1.79 7.29
CA GLY A 59 -13.91 1.75 5.95
C GLY A 59 -12.75 2.71 5.76
N ILE A 60 -12.86 3.94 6.24
CA ILE A 60 -11.79 4.93 6.16
C ILE A 60 -10.57 4.48 6.99
N VAL A 61 -10.78 3.90 8.18
CA VAL A 61 -9.69 3.38 9.03
C VAL A 61 -8.95 2.23 8.34
N PHE A 62 -9.67 1.24 7.82
CA PHE A 62 -9.07 0.12 7.08
C PHE A 62 -8.39 0.57 5.78
N SER A 63 -9.00 1.50 5.04
CA SER A 63 -8.40 2.12 3.85
C SER A 63 -7.10 2.84 4.20
N GLY A 64 -7.07 3.57 5.32
CA GLY A 64 -5.87 4.25 5.81
C GLY A 64 -4.75 3.25 6.11
N ALA A 65 -5.06 2.18 6.86
CA ALA A 65 -4.10 1.13 7.17
C ALA A 65 -3.54 0.45 5.90
N GLN A 66 -4.40 0.12 4.93
CA GLN A 66 -3.97 -0.49 3.67
C GLN A 66 -3.15 0.47 2.80
N ALA A 67 -3.47 1.76 2.79
CA ALA A 67 -2.66 2.76 2.11
C ALA A 67 -1.27 2.91 2.77
N THR A 68 -1.18 2.85 4.10
CA THR A 68 0.12 2.85 4.81
C THR A 68 0.95 1.63 4.44
N VAL A 69 0.37 0.43 4.49
CA VAL A 69 1.05 -0.82 4.11
C VAL A 69 1.51 -0.77 2.65
N SER A 70 0.65 -0.31 1.75
CA SER A 70 0.97 -0.27 0.32
C SER A 70 2.12 0.70 0.00
N VAL A 71 2.19 1.84 0.70
CA VAL A 71 3.30 2.78 0.60
C VAL A 71 4.61 2.19 1.15
N LEU A 72 4.55 1.46 2.27
CA LEU A 72 5.72 0.79 2.85
C LEU A 72 6.27 -0.30 1.93
N LEU A 73 5.39 -1.15 1.39
CA LEU A 73 5.77 -2.23 0.46
C LEU A 73 6.31 -1.68 -0.86
N MET A 74 5.76 -0.56 -1.35
CA MET A 74 6.29 0.14 -2.53
C MET A 74 7.75 0.58 -2.33
N ALA A 75 8.15 0.92 -1.10
CA ALA A 75 9.53 1.28 -0.79
C ALA A 75 10.48 0.06 -0.82
N GLU A 76 9.97 -1.13 -0.49
CA GLU A 76 10.72 -2.40 -0.57
C GLU A 76 10.87 -2.91 -2.02
N ASP A 77 9.86 -2.67 -2.85
CA ASP A 77 9.87 -3.02 -4.28
C ASP A 77 10.74 -2.08 -5.13
N MET A 78 11.22 -0.96 -4.56
CA MET A 78 12.27 -0.19 -5.20
C MET A 78 13.55 -1.02 -5.19
N PRO A 79 14.11 -1.38 -6.37
CA PRO A 79 15.31 -2.18 -6.40
C PRO A 79 16.42 -1.43 -5.67
N ALA A 80 16.85 -1.95 -4.52
CA ALA A 80 18.03 -1.49 -3.82
C ALA A 80 19.21 -1.57 -4.79
N ASP A 81 19.59 -0.43 -5.37
CA ASP A 81 20.75 -0.16 -6.23
C ASP A 81 21.41 -1.41 -6.84
N ARG A 82 20.60 -2.25 -7.51
CA ARG A 82 21.10 -3.40 -8.24
C ARG A 82 21.60 -2.80 -9.54
N GLY A 83 22.88 -2.48 -9.53
CA GLY A 83 23.60 -1.93 -10.68
C GLY A 83 23.24 -2.60 -12.00
N PRO A 84 23.48 -1.91 -13.14
CA PRO A 84 22.77 -2.10 -14.40
C PRO A 84 22.62 -3.58 -14.80
N ARG A 85 21.46 -4.17 -14.57
CA ARG A 85 21.13 -5.51 -15.07
C ARG A 85 20.38 -5.34 -16.39
N GLY A 86 21.12 -5.44 -17.50
CA GLY A 86 20.53 -5.67 -18.82
C GLY A 86 20.73 -4.57 -19.88
N GLY A 87 21.68 -3.66 -19.70
CA GLY A 87 22.15 -2.78 -20.78
C GLY A 87 23.52 -3.24 -21.28
N THR A 88 23.83 -3.00 -22.57
CA THR A 88 25.18 -3.17 -23.14
C THR A 88 26.20 -2.56 -22.19
N THR A 89 27.07 -3.38 -21.61
CA THR A 89 28.11 -2.91 -20.71
C THR A 89 29.06 -2.03 -21.52
N VAL A 90 29.10 -0.73 -21.22
CA VAL A 90 30.07 0.19 -21.81
C VAL A 90 31.30 0.19 -20.89
N PRO A 91 32.44 -0.37 -21.33
CA PRO A 91 33.65 -0.33 -20.52
C PRO A 91 34.13 1.12 -20.40
N ILE A 92 34.30 1.59 -19.17
CA ILE A 92 34.91 2.90 -18.87
C ILE A 92 36.40 2.64 -18.64
N PRO A 93 37.30 3.19 -19.48
CA PRO A 93 38.74 3.03 -19.27
C PRO A 93 39.17 3.82 -18.04
N VAL A 94 39.57 3.11 -16.98
CA VAL A 94 40.24 3.70 -15.83
C VAL A 94 41.73 3.79 -16.16
N ARG A 95 42.28 5.01 -16.24
CA ARG A 95 43.73 5.19 -16.28
C ARG A 95 44.29 4.86 -14.89
N VAL A 96 45.05 3.79 -14.83
CA VAL A 96 45.92 3.50 -13.69
C VAL A 96 47.21 4.26 -13.93
N ASP A 97 47.40 5.36 -13.20
CA ASP A 97 48.71 6.01 -13.13
C ASP A 97 49.65 5.08 -12.33
N GLY A 98 50.49 4.36 -13.06
CA GLY A 98 51.48 3.47 -12.47
C GLY A 98 52.45 4.27 -11.62
N ARG A 99 52.26 4.24 -10.30
CA ARG A 99 53.28 4.74 -9.36
C ARG A 99 54.40 3.70 -9.33
N PRO A 100 55.63 4.02 -9.79
CA PRO A 100 56.72 3.05 -9.74
C PRO A 100 57.02 2.73 -8.29
N THR A 101 56.76 1.50 -7.88
CA THR A 101 57.23 0.94 -6.61
C THR A 101 58.73 0.72 -6.73
N SER A 102 59.51 1.73 -6.34
CA SER A 102 60.97 1.57 -6.22
C SER A 102 61.25 0.59 -5.08
N ARG A 103 61.48 -0.67 -5.43
CA ARG A 103 62.05 -1.67 -4.54
C ARG A 103 63.53 -1.30 -4.32
N ARG A 104 63.81 -0.60 -3.22
CA ARG A 104 65.19 -0.38 -2.75
C ARG A 104 65.72 -1.71 -2.21
N ALA A 105 66.82 -2.15 -2.79
CA ALA A 105 67.75 -3.13 -2.22
C ALA A 105 68.73 -2.41 -1.30
#